data_AF-A0A7L4NJ33-F1
#
_entry.id   AF-A0A7L4NJ33-F1
#
_cell.length_a   1.000
_cell.length_b   1.000
_cell.length_c   1.000
_cell.angle_alpha   90.00
_cell.angle_beta   90.00
_cell.angle_gamma   90.00
#
_symmetry.space_group_name_H-M   'P 1'
#
loop_
_entity.id
_entity.type
_entity.pdbx_description
1 polymer ?
#
loop_
_entity_poly.entity_id
_entity_poly.type
_entity_poly.pdbx_seq_one_letter_code
_entity_poly.pdbx_strand_id
1 'polypeptide(L)'
;MEPAEGWDPYGRPARRTQWLVSALAYHYGLDRGVENEIVVLATGLDQYLQEIFHHLDCSGAGRIPGEDFRTLCQVLGLEEEEAAAADAEECAGLWEGLSAELTFRQFHARLCGYFSTKAGSGPPCTVPRLPLGRESEHIETQIRLRSPRRRRRLGEPPGTGAGREAVAEQQRRRPSGPCSRECYEEIVALEQAEDRIAKLEEENGNLRELVEDMRAALQSSDARCLALQVGLQKSHANHKEEGTCFIGSKRPLTQNHPQTKCLQSVLKEVELIRSSRDGQIEEAIRFNQELERELKSSQEALVSLEDCNRSLKREQTEMRRKVEEARQAVLSSLGKVKELEAKATEVPRLQTHIQRLQSELQLYR
;
A
#
# COMPACT_ATOMS: atom_id res chain seq x y z
N MET A 1 51.19 -25.46 -3.87
CA MET A 1 50.00 -25.36 -4.75
C MET A 1 48.88 -24.90 -3.84
N GLU A 2 48.64 -23.60 -3.84
CA GLU A 2 47.63 -22.94 -3.02
C GLU A 2 46.21 -23.32 -3.50
N PRO A 3 45.21 -23.36 -2.61
CA PRO A 3 43.84 -23.64 -3.03
C PRO A 3 43.19 -22.38 -3.62
N ALA A 4 42.30 -22.61 -4.59
CA ALA A 4 41.64 -21.59 -5.37
C ALA A 4 40.81 -20.61 -4.53
N GLU A 5 41.07 -19.32 -4.75
CA GLU A 5 40.24 -18.19 -4.37
C GLU A 5 38.87 -18.25 -5.07
N GLY A 6 37.85 -17.74 -4.39
CA GLY A 6 36.50 -17.56 -4.95
C GLY A 6 35.38 -18.12 -4.09
N TRP A 7 35.44 -17.96 -2.77
CA TRP A 7 34.26 -18.13 -1.91
C TRP A 7 33.65 -16.77 -1.66
N ASP A 8 32.52 -16.51 -2.32
CA ASP A 8 31.68 -15.33 -2.11
C ASP A 8 31.02 -15.40 -0.71
N PRO A 9 31.37 -14.50 0.22
CA PRO A 9 30.78 -14.46 1.57
C PRO A 9 29.29 -14.10 1.59
N TYR A 10 28.70 -13.68 0.46
CA TYR A 10 27.35 -13.13 0.37
C TYR A 10 26.30 -14.09 -0.24
N GLY A 11 26.67 -15.36 -0.52
CA GLY A 11 25.74 -16.38 -1.03
C GLY A 11 24.73 -16.96 -0.02
N ARG A 12 24.48 -16.29 1.12
CA ARG A 12 23.47 -16.68 2.11
C ARG A 12 22.53 -15.49 2.35
N PRO A 13 21.22 -15.74 2.62
CA PRO A 13 20.31 -14.65 2.98
C PRO A 13 20.96 -13.86 4.11
N ALA A 14 21.07 -12.55 3.91
CA ALA A 14 21.68 -11.62 4.84
C ALA A 14 21.17 -11.95 6.26
N ARG A 15 22.08 -12.21 7.21
CA ARG A 15 21.66 -12.39 8.62
C ARG A 15 20.86 -11.14 9.00
N ARG A 16 19.78 -11.27 9.79
CA ARG A 16 18.84 -10.17 10.12
C ARG A 16 19.52 -8.79 10.35
N THR A 17 20.66 -8.76 11.04
CA THR A 17 21.44 -7.54 11.34
C THR A 17 22.08 -6.83 10.14
N GLN A 18 22.14 -7.45 8.96
CA GLN A 18 22.73 -6.90 7.74
C GLN A 18 21.71 -6.18 6.85
N TRP A 19 20.40 -6.29 7.14
CA TRP A 19 19.36 -5.65 6.34
C TRP A 19 19.48 -4.13 6.32
N LEU A 20 19.68 -3.50 7.48
CA LEU A 20 19.84 -2.05 7.55
C LEU A 20 21.08 -1.57 6.78
N VAL A 21 22.22 -2.25 6.96
CA VAL A 21 23.48 -1.93 6.29
C VAL A 21 23.33 -2.05 4.78
N SER A 22 22.70 -3.14 4.32
CA SER A 22 22.47 -3.39 2.88
C SER A 22 21.48 -2.38 2.29
N ALA A 23 20.42 -2.02 3.02
CA ALA A 23 19.46 -1.01 2.60
C ALA A 23 20.10 0.38 2.50
N LEU A 24 20.96 0.75 3.47
CA LEU A 24 21.73 1.99 3.43
C LEU A 24 22.75 1.99 2.28
N ALA A 25 23.51 0.91 2.10
CA ALA A 25 24.45 0.78 0.99
C ALA A 25 23.73 0.92 -0.37
N TYR A 26 22.58 0.27 -0.54
CA TYR A 26 21.77 0.42 -1.75
C TYR A 26 21.27 1.85 -1.95
N HIS A 27 20.73 2.48 -0.90
CA HIS A 27 20.22 3.86 -0.97
C HIS A 27 21.28 4.88 -1.39
N TYR A 28 22.54 4.66 -0.98
CA TYR A 28 23.69 5.49 -1.36
C TYR A 28 24.46 4.98 -2.60
N GLY A 29 23.94 3.97 -3.30
CA GLY A 29 24.49 3.48 -4.57
C GLY A 29 25.80 2.70 -4.45
N LEU A 30 26.11 2.20 -3.25
CA LEU A 30 27.33 1.44 -2.95
C LEU A 30 27.24 -0.04 -3.38
N ASP A 31 26.03 -0.59 -3.59
CA ASP A 31 25.82 -2.00 -3.96
C ASP A 31 25.00 -2.15 -5.25
N ARG A 32 25.46 -3.03 -6.16
CA ARG A 32 24.86 -3.32 -7.48
C ARG A 32 24.37 -4.77 -7.63
N GLY A 33 24.32 -5.57 -6.57
CA GLY A 33 23.93 -6.99 -6.59
C GLY A 33 22.87 -7.38 -5.55
N VAL A 34 21.95 -6.49 -5.21
CA VAL A 34 21.04 -6.65 -4.06
C VAL A 34 19.78 -7.49 -4.33
N GLU A 35 19.38 -8.24 -3.31
CA GLU A 35 18.11 -8.98 -3.25
C GLU A 35 16.90 -8.04 -3.30
N ASN A 36 15.78 -8.51 -3.87
CA ASN A 36 14.52 -7.74 -3.94
C ASN A 36 14.06 -7.22 -2.56
N GLU A 37 14.33 -7.97 -1.49
CA GLU A 37 14.01 -7.58 -0.12
C GLU A 37 14.74 -6.30 0.29
N ILE A 38 16.01 -6.15 -0.08
CA ILE A 38 16.80 -4.96 0.23
C ILE A 38 16.29 -3.75 -0.54
N VAL A 39 15.90 -3.93 -1.81
CA VAL A 39 15.30 -2.84 -2.61
C VAL A 39 14.03 -2.33 -1.93
N VAL A 40 13.17 -3.25 -1.48
CA VAL A 40 11.94 -2.91 -0.75
C VAL A 40 12.27 -2.21 0.58
N LEU A 41 13.22 -2.73 1.37
CA LEU A 41 13.61 -2.15 2.67
C LEU A 41 14.30 -0.78 2.55
N ALA A 42 14.98 -0.50 1.44
CA ALA A 42 15.57 0.80 1.17
C ALA A 42 14.53 1.87 0.83
N THR A 43 13.33 1.47 0.38
CA THR A 43 12.21 2.41 0.30
C THR A 43 11.75 2.78 1.71
N GLY A 44 11.54 4.08 1.96
CA GLY A 44 11.17 4.55 3.30
C GLY A 44 12.28 4.37 4.34
N LEU A 45 13.55 4.41 3.93
CA LEU A 45 14.71 4.28 4.82
C LEU A 45 14.66 5.21 6.05
N ASP A 46 14.17 6.44 5.90
CA ASP A 46 14.05 7.37 7.02
C ASP A 46 13.08 6.85 8.10
N GLN A 47 11.97 6.24 7.69
CA GLN A 47 11.02 5.61 8.60
C GLN A 47 11.65 4.41 9.30
N TYR A 48 12.47 3.63 8.58
CA TYR A 48 13.19 2.50 9.17
C TYR A 48 14.19 2.96 10.24
N LEU A 49 15.00 3.97 9.94
CA LEU A 49 15.93 4.57 10.91
C LEU A 49 15.19 5.16 12.11
N GLN A 50 14.01 5.75 11.90
CA GLN A 50 13.18 6.27 12.96
C GLN A 50 12.65 5.17 13.88
N GLU A 51 12.26 4.02 13.32
CA GLU A 51 11.80 2.87 14.09
C GLU A 51 12.92 2.26 14.94
N ILE A 52 14.15 2.19 14.40
CA ILE A 52 15.34 1.77 15.16
C ILE A 52 15.59 2.74 16.31
N PHE A 53 15.58 4.05 16.03
CA PHE A 53 15.76 5.07 17.06
C PHE A 53 14.69 4.96 18.15
N HIS A 54 13.43 4.75 17.76
CA HIS A 54 12.31 4.60 18.69
C HIS A 54 12.50 3.39 19.62
N HIS A 55 12.97 2.26 19.11
CA HIS A 55 13.20 1.07 19.93
C HIS A 55 14.46 1.15 20.80
N LEU A 56 15.44 1.98 20.44
CA LEU A 56 16.57 2.31 21.31
C LEU A 56 16.17 3.28 22.42
N ASP A 57 15.26 4.22 22.15
CA ASP A 57 14.65 5.11 23.15
C ASP A 57 13.43 4.45 23.82
N CYS A 58 13.67 3.40 24.60
CA CYS A 58 12.63 2.72 25.37
C CYS A 58 11.83 3.65 26.30
N SER A 59 12.38 4.83 26.62
CA SER A 59 11.75 5.83 27.50
C SER A 59 10.85 6.83 26.76
N GLY A 60 10.96 6.90 25.43
CA GLY A 60 10.26 7.89 24.60
C GLY A 60 10.69 9.34 24.88
N ALA A 61 11.90 9.57 25.39
CA ALA A 61 12.42 10.89 25.75
C ALA A 61 12.86 11.73 24.53
N GLY A 62 12.86 11.14 23.33
CA GLY A 62 13.38 11.70 22.09
C GLY A 62 14.91 11.71 22.02
N ARG A 63 15.59 10.96 22.89
CA ARG A 63 17.05 10.92 23.02
C ARG A 63 17.54 9.51 23.35
N ILE A 64 18.67 9.13 22.76
CA ILE A 64 19.36 7.86 23.05
C ILE A 64 20.77 8.15 23.61
N PRO A 65 21.28 7.36 24.56
CA PRO A 65 22.66 7.44 25.00
C PRO A 65 23.64 7.23 23.84
N GLY A 66 24.75 7.97 23.81
CA GLY A 66 25.80 7.78 22.80
C GLY A 66 26.45 6.39 22.85
N GLU A 67 26.45 5.74 24.02
CA GLU A 67 26.87 4.35 24.19
C GLU A 67 25.98 3.35 23.41
N ASP A 68 24.68 3.61 23.32
CA ASP A 68 23.73 2.73 22.61
C ASP A 68 23.95 2.83 21.11
N PHE A 69 24.24 4.04 20.63
CA PHE A 69 24.64 4.26 19.25
C PHE A 69 25.97 3.59 18.91
N ARG A 70 26.97 3.64 19.80
CA ARG A 70 28.24 2.91 19.64
C ARG A 70 28.02 1.41 19.50
N THR A 71 27.28 0.85 20.46
CA THR A 71 26.91 -0.56 20.48
C THR A 71 26.12 -0.96 19.22
N LEU A 72 25.21 -0.10 18.74
CA LEU A 72 24.48 -0.34 17.50
C LEU A 72 25.43 -0.45 16.30
N CYS A 73 26.38 0.46 16.13
CA CYS A 73 27.29 0.40 14.99
C CYS A 73 28.21 -0.82 15.06
N GLN A 74 28.57 -1.28 16.27
CA GLN A 74 29.27 -2.55 16.48
C GLN A 74 28.42 -3.74 16.03
N VAL A 75 27.15 -3.78 16.42
CA VAL A 75 26.17 -4.80 15.95
C VAL A 75 26.04 -4.79 14.42
N LEU A 76 26.06 -3.61 13.82
CA LEU A 76 26.00 -3.43 12.36
C LEU A 76 27.33 -3.72 11.66
N GLY A 77 28.41 -4.02 12.38
CA GLY A 77 29.73 -4.30 11.80
C GLY A 77 30.39 -3.10 11.14
N LEU A 78 30.08 -1.88 11.59
CA LEU A 78 30.67 -0.64 11.05
C LEU A 78 32.03 -0.30 11.67
N GLU A 79 32.50 -1.06 12.67
CA GLU A 79 33.77 -0.79 13.37
C GLU A 79 34.98 -1.63 12.90
N GLU A 80 34.84 -2.89 12.45
CA GLU A 80 36.03 -3.72 12.14
C GLU A 80 35.77 -4.77 11.03
N GLU A 81 36.58 -4.75 9.94
CA GLU A 81 37.39 -5.87 9.42
C GLU A 81 37.91 -5.75 7.95
N GLU A 82 37.67 -4.65 7.21
CA GLU A 82 38.33 -4.43 5.89
C GLU A 82 39.22 -3.18 5.78
N ALA A 83 39.45 -2.45 6.88
CA ALA A 83 40.35 -1.29 6.92
C ALA A 83 41.83 -1.67 7.16
N ALA A 84 42.26 -2.87 6.73
CA ALA A 84 43.65 -3.30 6.82
C ALA A 84 44.53 -2.87 5.62
N ALA A 85 44.02 -2.08 4.67
CA ALA A 85 44.82 -1.62 3.53
C ALA A 85 44.62 -0.16 3.08
N ALA A 86 43.53 0.53 3.44
CA ALA A 86 43.39 1.96 3.18
C ALA A 86 42.34 2.56 4.13
N ASP A 87 42.69 3.67 4.78
CA ASP A 87 41.77 4.65 5.37
C ASP A 87 41.11 4.34 6.72
N ALA A 88 41.94 4.24 7.76
CA ALA A 88 41.55 4.41 9.16
C ALA A 88 40.99 5.82 9.50
N GLU A 89 41.03 6.77 8.56
CA GLU A 89 40.55 8.15 8.71
C GLU A 89 39.04 8.27 8.45
N GLU A 90 38.40 7.32 7.75
CA GLU A 90 36.99 7.40 7.34
C GLU A 90 35.99 7.00 8.43
N CYS A 91 36.37 6.12 9.36
CA CYS A 91 35.56 5.81 10.54
C CYS A 91 35.59 6.92 11.61
N ALA A 92 36.48 7.91 11.48
CA ALA A 92 36.62 8.98 12.46
C ALA A 92 35.35 9.84 12.55
N GLY A 93 34.67 10.13 11.43
CA GLY A 93 33.49 10.99 11.40
C GLY A 93 32.25 10.42 12.10
N LEU A 94 32.14 9.09 12.24
CA LEU A 94 31.03 8.43 12.96
C LEU A 94 31.13 8.70 14.47
N TRP A 95 32.38 8.73 14.98
CA TRP A 95 32.72 8.77 16.40
C TRP A 95 33.16 10.14 16.91
N GLU A 96 33.55 11.06 16.03
CA GLU A 96 34.05 12.39 16.43
C GLU A 96 32.93 13.22 17.08
N GLY A 97 33.22 13.75 18.28
CA GLY A 97 32.32 14.62 19.04
C GLY A 97 30.99 13.98 19.47
N LEU A 98 30.96 12.67 19.76
CA LEU A 98 29.74 11.99 20.21
C LEU A 98 29.20 12.63 21.51
N SER A 99 28.00 13.18 21.44
CA SER A 99 27.28 13.72 22.61
C SER A 99 26.88 12.58 23.56
N ALA A 100 26.78 12.88 24.86
CA ALA A 100 26.31 11.91 25.86
C ALA A 100 24.90 11.38 25.53
N GLU A 101 24.06 12.25 24.96
CA GLU A 101 22.74 11.91 24.42
C GLU A 101 22.62 12.41 22.97
N LEU A 102 22.00 11.60 22.10
CA LEU A 102 21.78 11.85 20.69
C LEU A 102 20.28 11.98 20.40
N THR A 103 19.90 13.01 19.65
CA THR A 103 18.57 13.16 19.06
C THR A 103 18.46 12.35 17.76
N PHE A 104 17.23 12.08 17.29
CA PHE A 104 17.02 11.38 16.01
C PHE A 104 17.76 12.05 14.84
N ARG A 105 17.76 13.39 14.80
CA ARG A 105 18.48 14.14 13.75
C ARG A 105 19.99 13.88 13.78
N GLN A 106 20.59 13.79 14.97
CA GLN A 106 22.02 13.52 15.13
C GLN A 106 22.34 12.05 14.83
N PHE A 107 21.49 11.13 15.29
CA PHE A 107 21.55 9.70 14.97
C PHE A 107 21.55 9.48 13.45
N HIS A 108 20.53 10.04 12.77
CA HIS A 108 20.35 9.94 11.33
C HIS A 108 21.54 10.53 10.58
N ALA A 109 21.94 11.78 10.90
CA ALA A 109 23.03 12.45 10.21
C ALA A 109 24.37 11.70 10.32
N ARG A 110 24.68 11.10 11.47
CA ARG A 110 25.91 10.31 11.65
C ARG A 110 25.88 9.02 10.84
N LEU A 111 24.77 8.29 10.94
CA LEU A 111 24.63 6.98 10.31
C LEU A 111 24.57 7.13 8.78
N CYS A 112 23.74 8.04 8.25
CA CYS A 112 23.71 8.39 6.83
C CYS A 112 25.00 9.04 6.34
N GLY A 113 25.66 9.85 7.18
CA GLY A 113 26.93 10.50 6.88
C GLY A 113 28.03 9.50 6.54
N TYR A 114 28.13 8.41 7.32
CA TYR A 114 29.09 7.32 7.07
C TYR A 114 28.95 6.68 5.68
N PHE A 115 27.72 6.40 5.23
CA PHE A 115 27.50 5.84 3.89
C PHE A 115 27.67 6.90 2.78
N SER A 116 27.38 8.17 3.08
CA SER A 116 27.58 9.27 2.13
C SER A 116 29.06 9.54 1.85
N THR A 117 29.92 9.51 2.88
CA THR A 117 31.37 9.65 2.71
C THR A 117 31.94 8.46 1.96
N LYS A 118 31.54 7.25 2.30
CA LYS A 118 31.95 6.01 1.60
C LYS A 118 31.53 6.00 0.12
N ALA A 119 30.37 6.55 -0.21
CA ALA A 119 29.91 6.72 -1.59
C ALA A 119 30.71 7.79 -2.37
N GLY A 120 31.31 8.76 -1.67
CA GLY A 120 32.16 9.80 -2.27
C GLY A 120 33.62 9.36 -2.52
N SER A 121 34.11 8.34 -1.81
CA SER A 121 35.49 7.82 -1.93
C SER A 121 35.65 6.75 -3.03
N GLY A 122 34.55 6.17 -3.52
CA GLY A 122 34.58 5.22 -4.65
C GLY A 122 34.75 5.92 -6.02
N PRO A 123 35.27 5.23 -7.06
CA PRO A 123 35.24 5.77 -8.42
C PRO A 123 33.79 6.15 -8.78
N PRO A 124 33.56 7.28 -9.47
CA PRO A 124 32.22 7.82 -9.68
C PRO A 124 31.37 6.82 -10.45
N CYS A 125 30.58 6.05 -9.72
CA CYS A 125 29.55 5.20 -10.28
C CYS A 125 28.46 6.13 -10.75
N THR A 126 28.55 6.55 -12.01
CA THR A 126 27.52 7.29 -12.72
C THR A 126 26.22 6.50 -12.71
N VAL A 127 25.39 6.74 -11.70
CA VAL A 127 23.95 6.69 -11.86
C VAL A 127 23.41 7.99 -11.26
N PRO A 128 23.45 9.11 -12.01
CA PRO A 128 22.37 10.07 -11.85
C PRO A 128 21.08 9.26 -11.99
N ARG A 129 20.06 9.54 -11.16
CA ARG A 129 18.67 9.06 -11.36
C ARG A 129 18.47 8.68 -12.82
N LEU A 130 18.30 7.38 -13.08
CA LEU A 130 18.30 6.78 -14.42
C LEU A 130 17.76 7.77 -15.46
N PRO A 131 18.55 8.21 -16.45
CA PRO A 131 17.98 8.86 -17.62
C PRO A 131 16.97 7.88 -18.20
N LEU A 132 15.70 8.27 -18.19
CA LEU A 132 14.61 7.52 -18.80
C LEU A 132 15.04 7.18 -20.23
N GLY A 133 15.27 5.90 -20.51
CA GLY A 133 15.64 5.45 -21.85
C GLY A 133 14.51 5.77 -22.84
N ARG A 134 14.83 5.85 -24.14
CA ARG A 134 13.86 6.14 -25.23
C ARG A 134 12.59 5.24 -25.22
N GLU A 135 12.68 4.07 -24.61
CA GLU A 135 11.55 3.13 -24.40
C GLU A 135 10.58 3.62 -23.29
N SER A 136 11.07 4.36 -22.29
CA SER A 136 10.26 4.91 -21.18
C SER A 136 9.59 6.25 -21.52
N GLU A 137 10.12 6.97 -22.51
CA GLU A 137 9.52 8.20 -23.05
C GLU A 137 8.13 7.93 -23.69
N HIS A 138 7.93 6.74 -24.25
CA HIS A 138 6.64 6.29 -24.81
C HIS A 138 5.59 6.01 -23.72
N ILE A 139 6.04 5.58 -22.54
CA ILE A 139 5.16 5.31 -21.40
C ILE A 139 4.77 6.63 -20.72
N GLU A 140 5.70 7.57 -20.55
CA GLU A 140 5.44 8.87 -19.92
C GLU A 140 4.60 9.82 -20.82
N THR A 141 4.80 9.78 -22.14
CA THR A 141 3.96 10.52 -23.10
C THR A 141 2.54 9.97 -23.17
N GLN A 142 2.34 8.65 -23.06
CA GLN A 142 0.99 8.06 -23.02
C GLN A 142 0.25 8.33 -21.71
N ILE A 143 0.94 8.40 -20.57
CA ILE A 143 0.33 8.75 -19.27
C ILE A 143 -0.08 10.23 -19.24
N ARG A 144 0.72 11.14 -19.80
CA ARG A 144 0.37 12.57 -19.90
C ARG A 144 -0.78 12.87 -20.86
N LEU A 145 -0.97 12.04 -21.89
CA LEU A 145 -2.05 12.21 -22.87
C LEU A 145 -3.37 11.53 -22.46
N ARG A 146 -3.34 10.52 -21.57
CA ARG A 146 -4.55 9.83 -21.07
C ARG A 146 -5.10 10.37 -19.75
N SER A 147 -4.38 11.24 -19.07
CA SER A 147 -4.86 11.88 -17.83
C SER A 147 -5.09 13.38 -18.06
N PRO A 148 -6.26 13.82 -18.54
CA PRO A 148 -6.64 15.20 -18.37
C PRO A 148 -6.68 15.44 -16.86
N ARG A 149 -5.73 16.25 -16.36
CA ARG A 149 -5.73 16.77 -14.99
C ARG A 149 -7.08 17.45 -14.74
N ARG A 150 -8.08 16.71 -14.26
CA ARG A 150 -9.27 17.28 -13.63
C ARG A 150 -8.81 17.89 -12.31
N ARG A 151 -8.28 19.11 -12.40
CA ARG A 151 -8.24 20.01 -11.25
C ARG A 151 -9.67 20.14 -10.76
N ARG A 152 -9.94 19.50 -9.63
CA ARG A 152 -11.05 19.75 -8.72
C ARG A 152 -11.20 21.26 -8.56
N ARG A 153 -12.18 21.89 -9.22
CA ARG A 153 -12.65 23.21 -8.80
C ARG A 153 -13.75 22.98 -7.80
N LEU A 154 -13.39 23.25 -6.55
CA LEU A 154 -14.31 23.63 -5.47
C LEU A 154 -15.26 24.73 -5.98
N GLY A 155 -16.50 24.68 -5.50
CA GLY A 155 -17.62 25.46 -6.03
C GLY A 155 -17.49 26.98 -5.90
N GLU A 156 -18.20 27.68 -6.78
CA GLU A 156 -18.73 29.04 -6.62
C GLU A 156 -19.87 29.25 -7.67
N PRO A 157 -20.84 30.15 -7.39
CA PRO A 157 -22.15 30.22 -8.06
C PRO A 157 -22.11 30.99 -9.40
N PRO A 158 -23.19 30.97 -10.23
CA PRO A 158 -23.13 31.51 -11.58
C PRO A 158 -23.26 33.04 -11.58
N GLY A 159 -22.18 33.70 -11.95
CA GLY A 159 -22.13 35.12 -12.32
C GLY A 159 -21.92 35.29 -13.81
N THR A 160 -22.78 36.10 -14.40
CA THR A 160 -22.85 36.68 -15.75
C THR A 160 -21.49 37.05 -16.37
N GLY A 161 -21.29 36.78 -17.67
CA GLY A 161 -20.24 37.48 -18.45
C GLY A 161 -19.68 36.78 -19.69
N ALA A 162 -20.28 37.09 -20.84
CA ALA A 162 -19.70 37.30 -22.17
C ALA A 162 -18.39 36.60 -22.61
N GLY A 163 -18.52 35.75 -23.64
CA GLY A 163 -17.90 35.97 -24.95
C GLY A 163 -16.39 35.70 -25.11
N ARG A 164 -16.06 34.57 -25.77
CA ARG A 164 -14.97 34.55 -26.75
C ARG A 164 -15.10 33.36 -27.70
N GLU A 165 -15.09 33.70 -28.98
CA GLU A 165 -15.32 32.88 -30.15
C GLU A 165 -14.23 31.79 -30.30
N ALA A 166 -14.67 30.54 -30.48
CA ALA A 166 -13.85 29.50 -31.07
C ALA A 166 -14.63 28.95 -32.27
N VAL A 167 -13.99 29.08 -33.44
CA VAL A 167 -14.46 28.69 -34.76
C VAL A 167 -14.85 27.21 -34.75
N ALA A 168 -16.16 26.93 -34.72
CA ALA A 168 -16.69 25.59 -34.87
C ALA A 168 -16.78 25.28 -36.36
N GLU A 169 -15.83 24.48 -36.83
CA GLU A 169 -15.80 23.98 -38.18
C GLU A 169 -17.02 23.09 -38.44
N GLN A 170 -17.73 23.48 -39.49
CA GLN A 170 -19.09 23.11 -39.80
C GLN A 170 -19.14 21.72 -40.45
N GLN A 171 -18.94 20.67 -39.65
CA GLN A 171 -19.28 19.31 -40.07
C GLN A 171 -20.77 19.05 -39.82
N ARG A 172 -21.51 19.23 -40.93
CA ARG A 172 -22.85 18.69 -41.23
C ARG A 172 -23.47 17.85 -40.11
N ARG A 173 -24.38 18.46 -39.37
CA ARG A 173 -25.44 17.73 -38.65
C ARG A 173 -26.28 16.95 -39.66
N ARG A 174 -25.94 15.67 -39.87
CA ARG A 174 -26.90 14.67 -40.30
C ARG A 174 -27.70 14.24 -39.07
N PRO A 175 -28.98 13.88 -39.19
CA PRO A 175 -29.67 13.17 -38.12
C PRO A 175 -28.92 11.85 -37.95
N SER A 176 -28.28 11.63 -36.80
CA SER A 176 -27.65 10.36 -36.49
C SER A 176 -28.73 9.28 -36.52
N GLY A 177 -28.70 8.42 -37.54
CA GLY A 177 -29.44 7.17 -37.51
C GLY A 177 -28.94 6.28 -36.35
N PRO A 178 -29.68 5.20 -36.00
CA PRO A 178 -29.23 4.27 -34.97
C PRO A 178 -27.80 3.79 -35.29
N CYS A 179 -26.90 3.78 -34.29
CA CYS A 179 -25.51 3.35 -34.51
C CYS A 179 -25.49 1.94 -35.12
N SER A 180 -24.49 1.62 -35.94
CA SER A 180 -24.34 0.24 -36.44
C SER A 180 -24.21 -0.72 -35.24
N ARG A 181 -24.66 -1.96 -35.41
CA ARG A 181 -24.55 -2.99 -34.36
C ARG A 181 -23.11 -3.15 -33.85
N GLU A 182 -22.14 -3.04 -34.76
CA GLU A 182 -20.70 -3.08 -34.47
C GLU A 182 -20.25 -1.90 -33.57
N CYS A 183 -20.80 -0.69 -33.76
CA CYS A 183 -20.55 0.47 -32.89
C CYS A 183 -21.04 0.23 -31.45
N TYR A 184 -22.19 -0.43 -31.27
CA TYR A 184 -22.69 -0.78 -29.94
C TYR A 184 -21.85 -1.88 -29.28
N GLU A 185 -21.41 -2.88 -30.04
CA GLU A 185 -20.53 -3.94 -29.55
C GLU A 185 -19.15 -3.39 -29.13
N GLU A 186 -18.61 -2.41 -29.86
CA GLU A 186 -17.36 -1.71 -29.53
C GLU A 186 -17.49 -0.84 -28.27
N ILE A 187 -18.57 -0.08 -28.13
CA ILE A 187 -18.84 0.72 -26.92
C ILE A 187 -18.96 -0.17 -25.68
N VAL A 188 -19.71 -1.28 -25.78
CA VAL A 188 -19.85 -2.23 -24.67
C VAL A 188 -18.51 -2.90 -24.34
N ALA A 189 -17.68 -3.20 -25.34
CA ALA A 189 -16.35 -3.75 -25.11
C ALA A 189 -15.40 -2.74 -24.43
N LEU A 190 -15.50 -1.45 -24.78
CA LEU A 190 -14.73 -0.38 -24.14
C LEU A 190 -15.17 -0.18 -22.69
N GLU A 191 -16.48 -0.10 -22.41
CA GLU A 191 -17.00 -0.01 -21.03
C GLU A 191 -16.52 -1.19 -20.17
N GLN A 192 -16.56 -2.42 -20.71
CA GLN A 192 -16.04 -3.60 -20.02
C GLN A 192 -14.52 -3.55 -19.80
N ALA A 193 -13.76 -2.95 -20.71
CA ALA A 193 -12.32 -2.79 -20.56
C ALA A 193 -11.99 -1.72 -19.51
N GLU A 194 -12.76 -0.63 -19.46
CA GLU A 194 -12.64 0.41 -18.43
C GLU A 194 -12.94 -0.15 -17.03
N ASP A 195 -14.01 -0.95 -16.89
CA ASP A 195 -14.34 -1.63 -15.63
C ASP A 195 -13.21 -2.59 -15.18
N ARG A 196 -12.61 -3.33 -16.12
CA ARG A 196 -11.47 -4.21 -15.83
C ARG A 196 -10.24 -3.43 -15.41
N ILE A 197 -9.95 -2.30 -16.04
CA ILE A 197 -8.84 -1.43 -15.67
C ILE A 197 -9.07 -0.86 -14.27
N ALA A 198 -10.27 -0.34 -13.99
CA ALA A 198 -10.62 0.18 -12.67
C ALA A 198 -10.42 -0.89 -11.57
N LYS A 199 -10.84 -2.13 -11.85
CA LYS A 199 -10.64 -3.25 -10.91
C LYS A 199 -9.15 -3.58 -10.72
N LEU A 200 -8.36 -3.63 -11.80
CA LEU A 200 -6.92 -3.85 -11.70
C LEU A 200 -6.21 -2.70 -10.98
N GLU A 201 -6.64 -1.46 -11.14
CA GLU A 201 -6.10 -0.30 -10.43
C GLU A 201 -6.39 -0.40 -8.92
N GLU A 202 -7.58 -0.84 -8.55
CA GLU A 202 -7.95 -1.15 -7.16
C GLU A 202 -7.08 -2.29 -6.59
N GLU A 203 -6.97 -3.41 -7.31
CA GLU A 203 -6.12 -4.55 -6.90
C GLU A 203 -4.65 -4.13 -6.76
N ASN A 204 -4.12 -3.31 -7.68
CA ASN A 204 -2.77 -2.75 -7.57
C ASN A 204 -2.64 -1.78 -6.38
N GLY A 205 -3.69 -1.03 -6.04
CA GLY A 205 -3.75 -0.23 -4.83
C GLY A 205 -3.61 -1.09 -3.58
N ASN A 206 -4.43 -2.14 -3.48
CA ASN A 206 -4.43 -3.09 -2.37
C ASN A 206 -3.08 -3.82 -2.25
N LEU A 207 -2.45 -4.19 -3.37
CA LEU A 207 -1.12 -4.81 -3.36
C LEU A 207 -0.03 -3.84 -2.87
N ARG A 208 -0.11 -2.55 -3.24
CA ARG A 208 0.85 -1.55 -2.73
C ARG A 208 0.71 -1.34 -1.23
N GLU A 209 -0.52 -1.31 -0.72
CA GLU A 209 -0.78 -1.23 0.72
C GLU A 209 -0.22 -2.46 1.45
N LEU A 210 -0.52 -3.67 0.95
CA LEU A 210 0.02 -4.91 1.52
C LEU A 210 1.55 -4.94 1.55
N VAL A 211 2.21 -4.49 0.47
CA VAL A 211 3.68 -4.42 0.42
C VAL A 211 4.23 -3.41 1.42
N GLU A 212 3.58 -2.26 1.60
CA GLU A 212 3.97 -1.27 2.60
C GLU A 212 3.78 -1.80 4.03
N ASP A 213 2.69 -2.50 4.31
CA ASP A 213 2.44 -3.16 5.60
C ASP A 213 3.49 -4.23 5.89
N MET A 214 3.80 -5.08 4.90
CA MET A 214 4.86 -6.08 5.02
C MET A 214 6.23 -5.42 5.23
N ARG A 215 6.54 -4.33 4.51
CA ARG A 215 7.80 -3.58 4.70
C ARG A 215 7.88 -3.02 6.11
N ALA A 216 6.84 -2.33 6.58
CA ALA A 216 6.79 -1.74 7.90
C ALA A 216 6.92 -2.79 9.01
N ALA A 217 6.25 -3.94 8.86
CA ALA A 217 6.36 -5.06 9.79
C ALA A 217 7.78 -5.65 9.84
N LEU A 218 8.44 -5.81 8.69
CA LEU A 218 9.82 -6.30 8.61
C LEU A 218 10.81 -5.29 9.22
N GLN A 219 10.71 -4.00 8.85
CA GLN A 219 11.53 -2.91 9.38
C GLN A 219 11.37 -2.79 10.91
N SER A 220 10.14 -2.80 11.42
CA SER A 220 9.88 -2.77 12.87
C SER A 220 10.37 -4.03 13.58
N SER A 221 10.20 -5.20 12.97
CA SER A 221 10.74 -6.44 13.54
C SER A 221 12.26 -6.41 13.64
N ASP A 222 12.97 -5.96 12.60
CA ASP A 222 14.42 -5.88 12.65
C ASP A 222 14.90 -4.78 13.62
N ALA A 223 14.24 -3.63 13.64
CA ALA A 223 14.51 -2.55 14.59
C ALA A 223 14.42 -3.02 16.05
N ARG A 224 13.38 -3.80 16.40
CA ARG A 224 13.28 -4.44 17.72
C ARG A 224 14.42 -5.42 17.98
N CYS A 225 14.79 -6.23 17.00
CA CYS A 225 15.91 -7.16 17.13
C CYS A 225 17.24 -6.44 17.37
N LEU A 226 17.51 -5.35 16.62
CA LEU A 226 18.70 -4.53 16.80
C LEU A 226 18.75 -3.90 18.20
N ALA A 227 17.64 -3.32 18.66
CA ALA A 227 17.57 -2.74 20.00
C ALA A 227 17.79 -3.78 21.11
N LEU A 228 17.21 -4.98 20.97
CA LEU A 228 17.44 -6.09 21.90
C LEU A 228 18.91 -6.54 21.91
N GLN A 229 19.55 -6.63 20.74
CA GLN A 229 20.97 -6.99 20.65
C GLN A 229 21.86 -5.94 21.29
N VAL A 230 21.58 -4.65 21.09
CA VAL A 230 22.26 -3.54 21.77
C VAL A 230 22.10 -3.67 23.29
N GLY A 231 20.86 -3.87 23.78
CA GLY A 231 20.60 -4.06 25.21
C GLY A 231 21.33 -5.26 25.81
N LEU A 232 21.38 -6.39 25.08
CA LEU A 232 22.13 -7.58 25.51
C LEU A 232 23.63 -7.29 25.57
N GLN A 233 24.21 -6.66 24.54
CA GLN A 233 25.63 -6.32 24.54
C GLN A 233 26.01 -5.37 25.69
N LYS A 234 25.17 -4.38 25.99
CA LYS A 234 25.36 -3.52 27.17
C LYS A 234 25.37 -4.33 28.47
N SER A 235 24.42 -5.25 28.63
CA SER A 235 24.36 -6.09 29.84
C SER A 235 25.62 -6.96 29.97
N HIS A 236 26.13 -7.50 28.86
CA HIS A 236 27.36 -8.29 28.85
C HIS A 236 28.63 -7.45 29.10
N ALA A 237 28.68 -6.22 28.63
CA ALA A 237 29.79 -5.29 28.89
C ALA A 237 29.87 -4.95 30.38
N ASN A 238 28.72 -4.65 31.03
CA ASN A 238 28.64 -4.40 32.46
C ASN A 238 29.06 -5.62 33.30
N HIS A 239 28.80 -6.84 32.82
CA HIS A 239 29.25 -8.08 33.46
C HIS A 239 30.74 -8.42 33.27
N LYS A 240 31.44 -7.81 32.30
CA LYS A 240 32.88 -8.00 32.12
C LYS A 240 33.73 -7.15 33.08
N GLU A 241 33.24 -5.98 33.49
CA GLU A 241 33.93 -5.14 34.49
C GLU A 241 33.73 -5.67 35.92
N GLU A 242 32.57 -6.26 36.22
CA GLU A 242 32.29 -6.97 37.46
C GLU A 242 32.49 -8.48 37.27
N GLY A 243 33.75 -8.92 37.21
CA GLY A 243 34.08 -10.33 37.06
C GLY A 243 33.55 -11.19 38.21
N THR A 244 32.31 -11.66 38.15
CA THR A 244 31.80 -12.92 38.74
C THR A 244 30.37 -13.19 38.25
N CYS A 245 30.13 -14.39 37.73
CA CYS A 245 28.78 -14.92 37.55
C CYS A 245 28.08 -15.01 38.91
N PHE A 246 27.12 -14.13 39.20
CA PHE A 246 26.26 -14.26 40.37
C PHE A 246 25.04 -15.14 40.06
N ILE A 247 25.28 -16.40 39.71
CA ILE A 247 24.29 -17.46 39.90
C ILE A 247 24.77 -18.30 41.09
N GLY A 248 24.21 -17.97 42.26
CA GLY A 248 24.24 -18.84 43.43
C GLY A 248 25.40 -18.61 44.42
N SER A 249 25.33 -17.55 45.22
CA SER A 249 26.05 -17.50 46.49
C SER A 249 25.08 -17.58 47.67
N LYS A 250 24.80 -18.82 48.11
CA LYS A 250 24.38 -19.04 49.50
C LYS A 250 25.65 -19.14 50.35
N ARG A 251 25.97 -18.08 51.10
CA ARG A 251 26.73 -18.21 52.35
C ARG A 251 26.03 -17.44 53.47
N PRO A 252 25.85 -18.05 54.65
CA PRO A 252 25.09 -17.46 55.73
C PRO A 252 25.99 -16.48 56.49
N LEU A 253 25.59 -15.21 56.51
CA LEU A 253 26.12 -14.24 57.46
C LEU A 253 24.95 -13.70 58.28
N THR A 254 25.02 -14.04 59.55
CA THR A 254 24.22 -13.54 60.66
C THR A 254 24.22 -12.02 60.70
N GLN A 255 23.12 -11.38 60.30
CA GLN A 255 22.81 -10.01 60.70
C GLN A 255 21.29 -9.75 60.64
N ASN A 256 20.62 -9.97 61.77
CA ASN A 256 19.20 -9.72 61.95
C ASN A 256 18.91 -8.21 62.09
N HIS A 257 18.89 -7.43 61.01
CA HIS A 257 18.02 -6.23 60.91
C HIS A 257 17.88 -5.50 59.55
N PRO A 258 18.74 -5.65 58.51
CA PRO A 258 18.53 -4.94 57.23
C PRO A 258 17.76 -5.75 56.17
N GLN A 259 17.70 -7.08 56.29
CA GLN A 259 17.15 -7.97 55.27
C GLN A 259 15.61 -7.89 55.13
N THR A 260 14.91 -7.52 56.21
CA THR A 260 13.44 -7.38 56.22
C THR A 260 12.95 -6.20 55.39
N LYS A 261 13.70 -5.10 55.31
CA LYS A 261 13.34 -3.93 54.49
C LYS A 261 13.53 -4.20 52.99
N CYS A 262 14.58 -4.92 52.62
CA CYS A 262 14.84 -5.34 51.23
C CYS A 262 13.74 -6.29 50.74
N LEU A 263 13.40 -7.32 51.52
CA LEU A 263 12.31 -8.26 51.18
C LEU A 263 10.94 -7.56 51.10
N GLN A 264 10.67 -6.58 51.99
CA GLN A 264 9.46 -5.77 51.91
C GLN A 264 9.40 -4.88 50.67
N SER A 265 10.55 -4.36 50.20
CA SER A 265 10.62 -3.59 48.94
C SER A 265 10.30 -4.48 47.74
N VAL A 266 10.90 -5.66 47.68
CA VAL A 266 10.65 -6.64 46.61
C VAL A 266 9.20 -7.11 46.61
N LEU A 267 8.60 -7.36 47.78
CA LEU A 267 7.17 -7.72 47.86
C LEU A 267 6.27 -6.60 47.34
N LYS A 268 6.58 -5.33 47.63
CA LYS A 268 5.82 -4.18 47.11
C LYS A 268 5.95 -4.03 45.60
N GLU A 269 7.16 -4.22 45.05
CA GLU A 269 7.37 -4.21 43.60
C GLU A 269 6.63 -5.37 42.92
N VAL A 270 6.66 -6.58 43.49
CA VAL A 270 5.89 -7.71 42.97
C VAL A 270 4.39 -7.45 43.01
N GLU A 271 3.88 -6.80 44.05
CA GLU A 271 2.48 -6.39 44.15
C GLU A 271 2.12 -5.36 43.07
N LEU A 272 3.00 -4.38 42.82
CA LEU A 272 2.82 -3.37 41.77
C LEU A 272 2.89 -3.99 40.36
N ILE A 273 3.80 -4.93 40.13
CA ILE A 273 3.89 -5.65 38.86
C ILE A 273 2.62 -6.49 38.64
N ARG A 274 2.11 -7.14 39.69
CA ARG A 274 0.85 -7.90 39.60
C ARG A 274 -0.34 -7.02 39.31
N SER A 275 -0.51 -5.91 40.04
CA SER A 275 -1.62 -4.98 39.80
C SER A 275 -1.55 -4.33 38.42
N SER A 276 -0.34 -3.99 37.94
CA SER A 276 -0.13 -3.50 36.57
C SER A 276 -0.47 -4.57 35.52
N ARG A 277 -0.01 -5.81 35.71
CA ARG A 277 -0.29 -6.92 34.79
C ARG A 277 -1.78 -7.25 34.76
N ASP A 278 -2.41 -7.32 35.92
CA ASP A 278 -3.83 -7.65 36.02
C ASP A 278 -4.68 -6.53 35.40
N GLY A 279 -4.29 -5.25 35.56
CA GLY A 279 -4.91 -4.14 34.84
C GLY A 279 -4.77 -4.24 33.31
N GLN A 280 -3.60 -4.60 32.80
CA GLN A 280 -3.39 -4.84 31.36
C GLN A 280 -4.23 -6.03 30.86
N ILE A 281 -4.36 -7.10 31.65
CA ILE A 281 -5.18 -8.26 31.30
C ILE A 281 -6.66 -7.86 31.26
N GLU A 282 -7.14 -7.08 32.23
CA GLU A 282 -8.52 -6.57 32.25
C GLU A 282 -8.82 -5.69 31.04
N GLU A 283 -7.90 -4.80 30.67
CA GLU A 283 -8.03 -3.95 29.49
C GLU A 283 -8.06 -4.79 28.19
N ALA A 284 -7.18 -5.78 28.07
CA ALA A 284 -7.17 -6.71 26.94
C ALA A 284 -8.46 -7.54 26.84
N ILE A 285 -9.04 -7.94 27.98
CA ILE A 285 -10.34 -8.62 28.01
C ILE A 285 -11.45 -7.69 27.53
N ARG A 286 -11.49 -6.43 27.99
CA ARG A 286 -12.50 -5.48 27.54
C ARG A 286 -12.39 -5.17 26.06
N PHE A 287 -11.16 -5.01 25.55
CA PHE A 287 -10.91 -4.77 24.14
C PHE A 287 -11.37 -5.97 23.28
N ASN A 288 -11.03 -7.20 23.69
CA ASN A 288 -11.52 -8.40 23.00
C ASN A 288 -13.06 -8.48 22.99
N GLN A 289 -13.72 -8.14 24.11
CA GLN A 289 -15.19 -8.13 24.18
C GLN A 289 -15.83 -7.07 23.27
N GLU A 290 -15.20 -5.90 23.09
CA GLU A 290 -15.63 -4.89 22.12
C GLU A 290 -15.48 -5.41 20.70
N LEU A 291 -14.31 -5.96 20.35
CA LEU A 291 -14.06 -6.56 19.04
C LEU A 291 -15.06 -7.68 18.72
N GLU A 292 -15.37 -8.55 19.68
CA GLU A 292 -16.36 -9.61 19.50
C GLU A 292 -17.77 -9.05 19.24
N ARG A 293 -18.13 -7.92 19.87
CA ARG A 293 -19.41 -7.25 19.63
C ARG A 293 -19.46 -6.58 18.26
N GLU A 294 -18.40 -5.88 17.87
CA GLU A 294 -18.28 -5.27 16.55
C GLU A 294 -18.30 -6.33 15.44
N LEU A 295 -17.60 -7.45 15.64
CA LEU A 295 -17.62 -8.57 14.70
C LEU A 295 -19.02 -9.15 14.55
N LYS A 296 -19.75 -9.37 15.65
CA LYS A 296 -21.14 -9.86 15.60
C LYS A 296 -22.05 -8.86 14.88
N SER A 297 -21.94 -7.58 15.19
CA SER A 297 -22.72 -6.52 14.53
C SER A 297 -22.43 -6.45 13.03
N SER A 298 -21.16 -6.59 12.63
CA SER A 298 -20.75 -6.64 11.23
C SER A 298 -21.31 -7.87 10.51
N GLN A 299 -21.26 -9.05 11.14
CA GLN A 299 -21.83 -10.28 10.60
C GLN A 299 -23.35 -10.17 10.40
N GLU A 300 -24.08 -9.59 11.35
CA GLU A 300 -25.51 -9.34 11.23
C GLU A 300 -25.82 -8.38 10.07
N ALA A 301 -25.04 -7.30 9.93
CA ALA A 301 -25.19 -6.37 8.82
C ALA A 301 -24.93 -7.06 7.46
N LEU A 302 -23.93 -7.93 7.36
CA LEU A 302 -23.65 -8.70 6.15
C LEU A 302 -24.83 -9.60 5.77
N VAL A 303 -25.41 -10.34 6.72
CA VAL A 303 -26.58 -11.19 6.47
C VAL A 303 -27.75 -10.34 5.94
N SER A 304 -28.00 -9.17 6.53
CA SER A 304 -29.05 -8.27 6.06
C SER A 304 -28.84 -7.79 4.62
N LEU A 305 -27.59 -7.46 4.26
CA LEU A 305 -27.23 -7.02 2.92
C LEU A 305 -27.32 -8.16 1.90
N GLU A 306 -26.95 -9.39 2.29
CA GLU A 306 -27.12 -10.57 1.45
C GLU A 306 -28.60 -10.83 1.13
N ASP A 307 -29.49 -10.69 2.11
CA ASP A 307 -30.93 -10.86 1.90
C ASP A 307 -31.53 -9.77 1.02
N CYS A 308 -31.09 -8.51 1.19
CA CYS A 308 -31.42 -7.43 0.27
C CYS A 308 -30.94 -7.74 -1.16
N ASN A 309 -29.72 -8.25 -1.33
CA ASN A 309 -29.17 -8.62 -2.63
C ASN A 309 -29.98 -9.74 -3.30
N ARG A 310 -30.35 -10.77 -2.52
CA ARG A 310 -31.25 -11.85 -2.99
C ARG A 310 -32.60 -11.30 -3.42
N SER A 311 -33.15 -10.32 -2.71
CA SER A 311 -34.41 -9.67 -3.09
C SER A 311 -34.28 -8.89 -4.39
N LEU A 312 -33.25 -8.06 -4.52
CA LEU A 312 -33.00 -7.28 -5.74
C LEU A 312 -32.77 -8.19 -6.96
N LYS A 313 -32.10 -9.35 -6.80
CA LYS A 313 -31.96 -10.34 -7.86
C LYS A 313 -33.31 -10.91 -8.31
N ARG A 314 -34.22 -11.18 -7.37
CA ARG A 314 -35.59 -11.63 -7.69
C ARG A 314 -36.39 -10.54 -8.41
N GLU A 315 -36.30 -9.30 -7.95
CA GLU A 315 -36.96 -8.16 -8.61
C GLU A 315 -36.39 -7.90 -10.00
N GLN A 316 -35.08 -8.03 -10.19
CA GLN A 316 -34.43 -7.87 -11.49
C GLN A 316 -34.91 -8.91 -12.51
N THR A 317 -35.03 -10.18 -12.10
CA THR A 317 -35.55 -11.23 -12.99
C THR A 317 -37.03 -11.03 -13.30
N GLU A 318 -37.83 -10.60 -12.32
CA GLU A 318 -39.24 -10.26 -12.54
C GLU A 318 -39.40 -9.07 -13.50
N MET A 319 -38.58 -8.02 -13.35
CA MET A 319 -38.57 -6.86 -14.23
C MET A 319 -38.24 -7.27 -15.66
N ARG A 320 -37.21 -8.11 -15.86
CA ARG A 320 -36.84 -8.63 -17.17
C ARG A 320 -37.99 -9.42 -17.81
N ARG A 321 -38.67 -10.27 -17.04
CA ARG A 321 -39.86 -10.99 -17.51
C ARG A 321 -40.96 -10.04 -17.97
N LYS A 322 -41.30 -9.02 -17.15
CA LYS A 322 -42.33 -8.03 -17.49
C LYS A 322 -41.98 -7.23 -18.75
N VAL A 323 -40.71 -6.86 -18.92
CA VAL A 323 -40.24 -6.15 -20.12
C VAL A 323 -40.38 -7.03 -21.37
N GLU A 324 -40.03 -8.31 -21.29
CA GLU A 324 -40.16 -9.22 -22.44
C GLU A 324 -41.63 -9.49 -22.79
N GLU A 325 -42.50 -9.60 -21.78
CA GLU A 325 -43.95 -9.70 -21.98
C GLU A 325 -44.51 -8.46 -22.69
N ALA A 326 -44.11 -7.26 -22.25
CA ALA A 326 -44.48 -6.01 -22.92
C ALA A 326 -43.96 -5.95 -24.36
N ARG A 327 -42.71 -6.37 -24.60
CA ARG A 327 -42.12 -6.46 -25.95
C ARG A 327 -42.93 -7.39 -26.85
N GLN A 328 -43.27 -8.58 -26.37
CA GLN A 328 -44.06 -9.54 -27.14
C GLN A 328 -45.47 -9.01 -27.44
N ALA A 329 -46.09 -8.31 -26.49
CA ALA A 329 -47.37 -7.65 -26.70
C ALA A 329 -47.28 -6.60 -27.82
N VAL A 330 -46.24 -5.77 -27.84
CA VAL A 330 -46.00 -4.77 -28.89
C VAL A 330 -45.74 -5.42 -30.25
N LEU A 331 -44.96 -6.50 -30.30
CA LEU A 331 -44.73 -7.24 -31.56
C LEU A 331 -46.05 -7.81 -32.12
N SER A 332 -46.88 -8.37 -31.25
CA SER A 332 -48.18 -8.91 -31.65
C SER A 332 -49.15 -7.82 -32.14
N SER A 333 -49.16 -6.66 -31.49
CA SER A 333 -50.02 -5.54 -31.90
C SER A 333 -49.54 -4.92 -33.21
N LEU A 334 -48.23 -4.80 -33.40
CA LEU A 334 -47.64 -4.34 -34.66
C LEU A 334 -47.97 -5.28 -35.83
N GLY A 335 -47.94 -6.60 -35.60
CA GLY A 335 -48.38 -7.60 -36.59
C GLY A 335 -49.82 -7.37 -37.04
N LYS A 336 -50.74 -7.18 -36.08
CA LYS A 336 -52.14 -6.85 -36.36
C LYS A 336 -52.29 -5.53 -37.12
N VAL A 337 -51.51 -4.51 -36.78
CA VAL A 337 -51.52 -3.23 -37.50
C VAL A 337 -51.09 -3.40 -38.95
N LYS A 338 -50.05 -4.22 -39.22
CA LYS A 338 -49.62 -4.52 -40.60
C LYS A 338 -50.67 -5.28 -41.41
N GLU A 339 -51.37 -6.23 -40.78
CA GLU A 339 -52.49 -6.92 -41.42
C GLU A 339 -53.64 -5.95 -41.76
N LEU A 340 -53.95 -5.03 -40.85
CA LEU A 340 -54.96 -3.99 -41.09
C LEU A 340 -54.52 -3.02 -42.18
N GLU A 341 -53.24 -2.64 -42.21
CA GLU A 341 -52.64 -1.82 -43.26
C GLU A 341 -52.77 -2.51 -44.63
N ALA A 342 -52.42 -3.79 -44.74
CA ALA A 342 -52.59 -4.56 -45.97
C ALA A 342 -54.05 -4.57 -46.45
N LYS A 343 -55.00 -4.87 -45.56
CA LYS A 343 -56.44 -4.81 -45.88
C LYS A 343 -56.88 -3.42 -46.31
N ALA A 344 -56.39 -2.37 -45.66
CA ALA A 344 -56.72 -0.99 -46.00
C ALA A 344 -56.22 -0.61 -47.41
N THR A 345 -55.09 -1.15 -47.87
CA THR A 345 -54.60 -0.91 -49.24
C THR A 345 -55.47 -1.56 -50.33
N GLU A 346 -56.22 -2.61 -50.02
CA GLU A 346 -57.14 -3.25 -50.95
C GLU A 346 -58.47 -2.49 -51.11
N VAL A 347 -58.87 -1.73 -50.08
CA VAL A 347 -60.15 -1.01 -50.04
C VAL A 347 -60.35 -0.07 -51.24
N PRO A 348 -59.39 0.80 -51.64
CA PRO A 348 -59.55 1.67 -52.81
C PRO A 348 -59.72 0.89 -54.12
N ARG A 349 -59.05 -0.25 -54.27
CA ARG A 349 -59.17 -1.11 -55.46
C ARG A 349 -60.57 -1.70 -55.55
N LEU A 350 -61.09 -2.21 -54.44
CA LEU A 350 -62.45 -2.71 -54.34
C LEU A 350 -63.48 -1.60 -54.58
N GLN A 351 -63.27 -0.40 -54.03
CA GLN A 351 -64.13 0.77 -54.29
C GLN A 351 -64.19 1.14 -55.78
N THR A 352 -63.04 1.15 -56.47
CA THR A 352 -62.97 1.43 -57.91
C THR A 352 -63.75 0.38 -58.71
N HIS A 353 -63.59 -0.89 -58.36
CA HIS A 353 -64.32 -1.99 -59.01
C HIS A 353 -65.83 -1.89 -58.78
N ILE A 354 -66.26 -1.56 -57.57
CA ILE A 354 -67.68 -1.32 -57.23
C ILE A 354 -68.24 -0.16 -58.07
N GLN A 355 -67.53 0.97 -58.18
CA GLN A 355 -67.97 2.11 -59.00
C GLN A 355 -68.12 1.72 -60.48
N ARG A 356 -67.20 0.92 -61.02
CA ARG A 356 -67.30 0.40 -62.39
C ARG A 356 -68.54 -0.47 -62.57
N LEU A 357 -68.75 -1.44 -61.69
CA LEU A 357 -69.92 -2.32 -61.73
C LEU A 357 -71.24 -1.55 -61.58
N GLN A 358 -71.26 -0.52 -60.74
CA GLN A 358 -72.41 0.39 -60.61
C GLN A 358 -72.70 1.14 -61.91
N SER A 359 -71.66 1.62 -62.60
CA SER A 359 -71.78 2.29 -63.90
C SER A 359 -72.30 1.33 -64.97
N GLU A 360 -71.80 0.09 -65.00
CA GLU A 360 -72.28 -0.97 -65.90
C GLU A 360 -73.74 -1.32 -65.62
N LEU A 361 -74.15 -1.46 -64.36
CA LEU A 361 -75.55 -1.71 -63.99
C LEU A 361 -76.49 -0.57 -64.36
N GLN A 362 -76.03 0.68 -64.33
CA GLN A 362 -76.81 1.83 -64.79
C GLN A 362 -77.07 1.82 -66.30
N LEU A 363 -76.21 1.20 -67.10
CA LEU A 363 -76.44 1.03 -68.54
C LEU A 363 -77.51 0.00 -68.86
N TYR A 364 -77.79 -0.93 -67.93
CA TYR A 364 -78.82 -1.96 -68.08
C TYR A 364 -80.16 -1.61 -67.41
N ARG A 365 -80.26 -0.43 -66.78
CA ARG A 365 -81.52 0.16 -66.32
C ARG A 365 -82.03 1.17 -67.33
#